data_AF-A0A8B6C513-F1
#
_entry.id   AF-A0A8B6C513-F1
#
_cell.length_a   1.000
_cell.length_b   1.000
_cell.length_c   1.000
_cell.angle_alpha   90.00
_cell.angle_beta   90.00
_cell.angle_gamma   90.00
#
_symmetry.space_group_name_H-M   'P 1'
#
loop_
_entity.id
_entity.type
_entity.pdbx_description
1 polymer ?
#
loop_
_entity_poly.entity_id
_entity_poly.type
_entity_poly.pdbx_seq_one_letter_code
_entity_poly.pdbx_strand_id
1 'polypeptide(L)'
;MNRKAILCVLYTTLLIIPAPILGRIVAKKEEEKRQAALLPIAAYAGMTVSLPVFLALVAAYGVWTVASYHIRSRSRSSSHDSHNCANNRGWCRPKCFRGEYHHRYHSSTCGSYKCCIYK
;
A
#
# COMPACT_ATOMS: atom_id res chain seq x y z
N MET A 1 48.32 -4.58 -6.57
CA MET A 1 47.50 -4.95 -5.39
C MET A 1 47.42 -6.47 -5.29
N ASN A 2 47.78 -7.04 -4.13
CA ASN A 2 47.84 -8.49 -3.94
C ASN A 2 46.46 -9.15 -4.14
N ARG A 3 46.41 -10.30 -4.83
CA ARG A 3 45.17 -11.04 -5.16
C ARG A 3 44.26 -11.29 -3.95
N LYS A 4 44.86 -11.45 -2.75
CA LYS A 4 44.16 -11.58 -1.46
C LYS A 4 43.45 -10.29 -1.03
N ALA A 5 44.05 -9.12 -1.28
CA ALA A 5 43.46 -7.83 -0.95
C ALA A 5 42.22 -7.53 -1.83
N ILE A 6 42.25 -7.93 -3.10
CA ILE A 6 41.11 -7.76 -4.03
C ILE A 6 39.92 -8.63 -3.57
N LEU A 7 40.18 -9.87 -3.14
CA LEU A 7 39.14 -10.76 -2.60
C LEU A 7 38.54 -10.24 -1.29
N CYS A 8 39.35 -9.67 -0.39
CA CYS A 8 38.85 -9.05 0.83
C CYS A 8 37.97 -7.83 0.53
N VAL A 9 38.38 -6.97 -0.40
CA VAL A 9 37.57 -5.81 -0.79
C VAL A 9 36.25 -6.25 -1.40
N LEU A 10 36.25 -7.23 -2.31
CA LEU A 10 35.02 -7.77 -2.90
C LEU A 10 34.10 -8.43 -1.87
N TYR A 11 34.66 -9.15 -0.90
CA TYR A 11 33.87 -9.79 0.16
C TYR A 11 33.23 -8.77 1.11
N THR A 12 33.98 -7.74 1.50
CA THR A 12 33.47 -6.66 2.35
C THR A 12 32.38 -5.84 1.64
N THR A 13 32.54 -5.53 0.35
CA THR A 13 31.50 -4.82 -0.41
C THR A 13 30.24 -5.68 -0.57
N LEU A 14 30.36 -6.99 -0.85
CA LEU A 14 29.20 -7.88 -0.95
C LEU A 14 28.39 -7.99 0.34
N LEU A 15 29.03 -7.88 1.51
CA LEU A 15 28.35 -7.94 2.81
C LEU A 15 27.72 -6.61 3.24
N ILE A 16 28.29 -5.48 2.82
CA ILE A 16 27.82 -4.14 3.22
C ILE A 16 26.63 -3.68 2.35
N ILE A 17 26.59 -4.07 1.07
CA ILE A 17 25.52 -3.68 0.13
C ILE A 17 24.10 -4.19 0.53
N PRO A 18 23.89 -5.41 1.05
CA PRO A 18 22.55 -5.88 1.40
C PRO A 18 21.99 -5.28 2.70
N ALA A 19 22.82 -4.72 3.59
CA ALA A 19 22.37 -4.15 4.86
C ALA A 19 21.37 -2.96 4.70
N PRO A 20 21.60 -1.94 3.85
CA PRO A 20 20.62 -0.88 3.62
C PRO A 20 19.37 -1.38 2.88
N ILE A 21 19.48 -2.46 2.09
CA ILE A 21 18.35 -3.09 1.40
C ILE A 21 17.47 -3.81 2.43
N LEU A 22 18.06 -4.57 3.35
CA LEU A 22 17.34 -5.19 4.47
C LEU A 22 16.67 -4.16 5.36
N GLY A 23 17.35 -3.06 5.71
CA GLY A 23 16.77 -1.97 6.50
C GLY A 23 15.54 -1.34 5.82
N ARG A 24 15.59 -1.13 4.50
CA ARG A 24 14.45 -0.67 3.70
C ARG A 24 13.31 -1.70 3.62
N ILE A 25 13.62 -2.99 3.57
CA ILE A 25 12.62 -4.07 3.58
C ILE A 25 11.94 -4.15 4.95
N VAL A 26 12.69 -4.00 6.05
CA VAL A 26 12.15 -4.03 7.42
C VAL A 26 11.27 -2.80 7.69
N ALA A 27 11.70 -1.60 7.28
CA ALA A 27 10.88 -0.39 7.38
C ALA A 27 9.60 -0.50 6.53
N LYS A 28 9.68 -1.07 5.32
CA LYS A 28 8.49 -1.40 4.53
C LYS A 28 7.59 -2.39 5.26
N LYS A 29 8.13 -3.43 5.90
CA LYS A 29 7.37 -4.43 6.67
C LYS A 29 6.62 -3.82 7.86
N GLU A 30 7.17 -2.80 8.52
CA GLU A 30 6.45 -2.10 9.59
C GLU A 30 5.29 -1.25 9.05
N GLU A 31 5.45 -0.66 7.87
CA GLU A 31 4.35 0.01 7.15
C GLU A 31 3.31 -1.00 6.63
N GLU A 32 3.76 -2.17 6.17
CA GLU A 32 2.95 -3.32 5.74
C GLU A 32 2.15 -3.94 6.89
N LYS A 33 2.65 -3.90 8.13
CA LYS A 33 1.88 -4.34 9.30
C LYS A 33 0.61 -3.51 9.54
N ARG A 34 0.56 -2.25 9.06
CA ARG A 34 -0.70 -1.49 9.02
C ARG A 34 -1.63 -1.93 7.89
N GLN A 35 -1.10 -2.56 6.84
CA GLN A 35 -1.85 -3.15 5.73
C GLN A 35 -2.25 -4.62 6.00
N ALA A 36 -1.70 -5.25 7.04
CA ALA A 36 -1.83 -6.70 7.30
C ALA A 36 -3.22 -7.15 7.79
N ALA A 37 -4.15 -6.24 8.06
CA ALA A 37 -5.56 -6.59 8.27
C ALA A 37 -6.37 -6.17 7.04
N LEU A 38 -6.19 -6.89 5.93
CA LEU A 38 -7.15 -6.82 4.82
C LEU A 38 -8.52 -7.17 5.40
N LEU A 39 -9.49 -6.27 5.23
CA LEU A 39 -10.87 -6.55 5.62
C LEU A 39 -11.40 -7.76 4.83
N PRO A 40 -12.49 -8.39 5.28
CA PRO A 40 -13.20 -9.37 4.45
C PRO A 40 -13.48 -8.79 3.07
N ILE A 41 -13.32 -9.59 2.00
CA ILE A 41 -13.45 -9.10 0.61
C ILE A 41 -14.78 -8.36 0.34
N ALA A 42 -15.85 -8.74 1.04
CA ALA A 42 -17.15 -8.07 0.98
C ALA A 42 -17.12 -6.58 1.40
N ALA A 43 -16.18 -6.18 2.26
CA ALA A 43 -16.02 -4.79 2.66
C ALA A 43 -15.51 -3.89 1.51
N TYR A 44 -14.94 -4.49 0.45
CA TYR A 44 -14.44 -3.80 -0.73
C TYR A 44 -15.39 -3.89 -1.93
N ALA A 45 -16.55 -4.54 -1.78
CA ALA A 45 -17.50 -4.76 -2.86
C ALA A 45 -17.88 -3.45 -3.57
N GLY A 46 -17.71 -3.41 -4.90
CA GLY A 46 -18.02 -2.26 -5.75
C GLY A 46 -17.10 -1.04 -5.55
N MET A 47 -16.06 -1.16 -4.71
CA MET A 47 -15.18 -0.04 -4.39
C MET A 47 -14.02 0.07 -5.39
N THR A 48 -13.53 1.30 -5.53
CA THR A 48 -12.22 1.54 -6.14
C THR A 48 -11.20 1.59 -5.02
N VAL A 49 -10.15 0.79 -5.11
CA VAL A 49 -9.06 0.72 -4.12
C VAL A 49 -7.75 1.19 -4.76
N SER A 50 -6.76 1.52 -3.92
CA SER A 50 -5.42 1.81 -4.41
C SER A 50 -4.76 0.56 -5.03
N LEU A 51 -3.80 0.78 -5.94
CA LEU A 51 -3.07 -0.32 -6.60
C LEU A 51 -2.41 -1.30 -5.61
N PRO A 52 -1.70 -0.87 -4.54
CA PRO A 52 -1.14 -1.82 -3.58
C PRO A 52 -2.22 -2.64 -2.87
N VAL A 53 -3.37 -2.05 -2.52
CA VAL A 53 -4.50 -2.77 -1.91
C VAL A 53 -5.12 -3.76 -2.90
N PHE A 54 -5.26 -3.35 -4.17
CA PHE A 54 -5.76 -4.22 -5.23
C PHE A 54 -4.87 -5.46 -5.41
N LEU A 55 -3.55 -5.26 -5.48
CA LEU A 55 -2.60 -6.36 -5.60
C LEU A 55 -2.62 -7.27 -4.37
N ALA A 56 -2.75 -6.70 -3.17
CA ALA A 56 -2.88 -7.48 -1.94
C ALA A 56 -4.17 -8.32 -1.92
N LEU A 57 -5.30 -7.76 -2.37
CA LEU A 57 -6.57 -8.49 -2.49
C LEU A 57 -6.49 -9.60 -3.54
N VAL A 58 -5.85 -9.34 -4.68
CA VAL A 58 -5.61 -10.36 -5.72
C VAL A 58 -4.72 -11.48 -5.19
N ALA A 59 -3.67 -11.15 -4.44
CA ALA A 59 -2.78 -12.15 -3.85
C ALA A 59 -3.47 -12.99 -2.77
N ALA A 60 -4.40 -12.40 -2.00
CA ALA A 60 -5.10 -13.09 -0.92
C ALA A 60 -6.33 -13.91 -1.37
N TYR A 61 -7.13 -13.38 -2.29
CA TYR A 61 -8.44 -13.95 -2.66
C TYR A 61 -8.55 -14.40 -4.13
N GLY A 62 -7.55 -14.08 -4.95
CA GLY A 62 -7.52 -14.39 -6.39
C GLY A 62 -8.24 -13.34 -7.25
N VAL A 63 -7.78 -13.20 -8.50
CA VAL A 63 -8.32 -12.23 -9.47
C VAL A 63 -9.82 -12.43 -9.71
N TRP A 64 -10.28 -13.68 -9.79
CA TRP A 64 -11.68 -13.99 -10.09
C TRP A 64 -12.63 -13.48 -9.01
N THR A 65 -12.28 -13.69 -7.74
CA THR A 65 -13.06 -13.18 -6.60
C THR A 65 -13.03 -11.66 -6.54
N VAL A 66 -11.87 -11.04 -6.79
CA VAL A 66 -11.76 -9.58 -6.82
C VAL A 66 -12.63 -8.97 -7.93
N ALA A 67 -12.68 -9.62 -9.10
CA ALA A 67 -13.52 -9.19 -10.22
C ALA A 67 -15.02 -9.41 -9.96
N SER A 68 -15.42 -10.53 -9.34
CA SER A 68 -16.82 -10.83 -9.02
C SER A 68 -17.41 -9.84 -8.01
N TYR A 69 -16.58 -9.34 -7.09
CA TYR A 69 -16.93 -8.26 -6.17
C TYR A 69 -16.84 -6.85 -6.78
N HIS A 70 -16.58 -6.73 -8.08
CA HIS A 70 -16.50 -5.46 -8.82
C HIS A 70 -15.49 -4.47 -8.21
N ILE A 71 -14.41 -4.99 -7.62
CA ILE A 71 -13.35 -4.20 -7.02
C ILE A 71 -12.47 -3.65 -8.14
N ARG A 72 -12.25 -2.34 -8.17
CA ARG A 72 -11.47 -1.67 -9.23
C ARG A 72 -10.17 -1.11 -8.67
N SER A 73 -9.08 -1.20 -9.44
CA SER A 73 -7.85 -0.47 -9.12
C SER A 73 -7.89 0.93 -9.72
N ARG A 74 -7.53 1.95 -8.95
CA ARG A 74 -7.19 3.28 -9.51
C ARG A 74 -5.84 3.17 -10.25
N SER A 75 -5.79 3.54 -11.53
CA SER A 75 -4.57 3.48 -12.34
C SER A 75 -3.55 4.56 -11.96
N ARG A 76 -2.27 4.24 -12.13
CA ARG A 76 -1.01 4.95 -11.76
C ARG A 76 -0.88 6.44 -12.14
N SER A 77 -1.82 7.01 -12.88
CA SER A 77 -1.69 8.36 -13.48
C SER A 77 -2.02 9.51 -12.53
N SER A 78 -2.83 9.26 -11.50
CA SER A 78 -3.05 10.26 -10.44
C SER A 78 -2.04 10.00 -9.32
N SER A 79 -1.01 10.82 -9.27
CA SER A 79 -0.08 10.93 -8.15
C SER A 79 -0.81 10.74 -6.81
N HIS A 80 -0.45 9.65 -6.11
CA HIS A 80 -0.86 9.27 -4.77
C HIS A 80 -2.20 8.49 -4.67
N ASP A 81 -2.44 7.79 -3.55
CA ASP A 81 -3.60 6.91 -3.27
C ASP A 81 -4.96 7.65 -3.22
N SER A 82 -5.08 8.75 -3.95
CA SER A 82 -6.20 9.66 -4.10
C SER A 82 -7.29 9.07 -4.99
N HIS A 83 -8.40 8.68 -4.37
CA HIS A 83 -9.59 8.15 -5.04
C HIS A 83 -10.84 8.33 -4.16
N ASN A 84 -12.00 8.07 -4.75
CA ASN A 84 -13.28 8.12 -4.03
C ASN A 84 -13.35 7.00 -3.01
N CYS A 85 -13.78 7.31 -1.80
CA CYS A 85 -14.07 6.35 -0.74
C CYS A 85 -15.51 6.52 -0.25
N ALA A 86 -15.98 5.57 0.57
CA ALA A 86 -17.31 5.61 1.18
C ALA A 86 -18.47 5.81 0.16
N ASN A 87 -18.50 5.03 -0.92
CA ASN A 87 -19.51 5.15 -1.98
C ASN A 87 -19.60 6.55 -2.59
N ASN A 88 -18.45 7.16 -2.90
CA ASN A 88 -18.35 8.50 -3.48
C ASN A 88 -18.80 9.64 -2.54
N ARG A 89 -18.90 9.38 -1.23
CA ARG A 89 -19.18 10.39 -0.20
C ARG A 89 -17.92 11.03 0.37
N GLY A 90 -16.76 10.44 0.11
CA GLY A 90 -15.48 10.91 0.60
C GLY A 90 -14.36 10.78 -0.43
N TRP A 91 -13.22 11.39 -0.08
CA TRP A 91 -12.02 11.38 -0.91
C TRP A 91 -10.79 10.97 -0.09
N CYS A 92 -9.98 10.06 -0.63
CA CYS A 92 -8.74 9.62 0.00
C CYS A 92 -7.67 10.72 -0.09
N ARG A 93 -7.20 11.22 1.05
CA ARG A 93 -6.14 12.25 1.15
C ARG A 93 -5.14 11.89 2.24
N PRO A 94 -3.89 12.41 2.21
CA PRO A 94 -2.96 12.21 3.33
C PRO A 94 -3.43 12.94 4.60
N LYS A 95 -4.12 14.07 4.43
CA LYS A 95 -4.71 14.88 5.50
C LYS A 95 -6.08 15.39 5.05
N CYS A 96 -7.06 15.30 5.96
CA CYS A 96 -8.40 15.86 5.73
C CYS A 96 -8.41 17.37 5.98
N PHE A 97 -9.25 18.09 5.25
CA PHE A 97 -9.41 19.53 5.43
C PHE A 97 -10.22 19.86 6.69
N ARG A 98 -10.21 21.14 7.07
CA ARG A 98 -11.02 21.64 8.18
C ARG A 98 -12.50 21.58 7.76
N GLY A 99 -13.32 20.86 8.52
CA GLY A 99 -14.73 20.56 8.16
C GLY A 99 -14.95 19.14 7.60
N GLU A 100 -13.87 18.41 7.32
CA GLU A 100 -13.92 16.98 7.02
C GLU A 100 -13.50 16.17 8.26
N TYR A 101 -14.04 14.97 8.41
CA TYR A 101 -13.59 14.02 9.43
C TYR A 101 -12.96 12.78 8.78
N HIS A 102 -12.07 12.14 9.54
CA HIS A 102 -11.40 10.91 9.13
C HIS A 102 -12.33 9.70 9.34
N HIS A 103 -12.80 9.12 8.24
CA HIS A 103 -13.67 7.94 8.27
C HIS A 103 -12.85 6.64 8.32
N ARG A 104 -12.51 6.20 9.53
CA ARG A 104 -11.61 5.04 9.79
C ARG A 104 -11.98 3.78 9.02
N TYR A 105 -13.26 3.44 8.93
CA TYR A 105 -13.70 2.20 8.27
C TYR A 105 -13.39 2.16 6.77
N HIS A 106 -13.49 3.30 6.08
CA HIS A 106 -13.24 3.40 4.64
C HIS A 106 -11.80 3.83 4.32
N SER A 107 -10.99 4.18 5.32
CA SER A 107 -9.57 4.45 5.11
C SER A 107 -8.79 3.21 4.69
N SER A 108 -9.29 2.00 4.97
CA SER A 108 -8.71 0.73 4.52
C SER A 108 -8.67 0.58 3.00
N THR A 109 -9.56 1.26 2.26
CA THR A 109 -9.57 1.25 0.79
C THR A 109 -8.55 2.24 0.22
N CYS A 110 -8.22 3.27 1.00
CA CYS A 110 -7.35 4.38 0.65
C CYS A 110 -5.84 4.04 0.71
N GLY A 111 -5.44 2.82 1.06
CA GLY A 111 -4.02 2.45 1.17
C GLY A 111 -3.29 3.26 2.24
N SER A 112 -2.34 4.11 1.86
CA SER A 112 -1.62 5.00 2.78
C SER A 112 -2.43 6.23 3.23
N TYR A 113 -3.57 6.49 2.57
CA TYR A 113 -4.37 7.70 2.75
C TYR A 113 -5.54 7.51 3.70
N LYS A 114 -6.12 8.62 4.14
CA LYS A 114 -7.31 8.66 4.98
C LYS A 114 -8.52 8.94 4.11
N CYS A 115 -9.61 8.22 4.34
CA CYS A 115 -10.89 8.58 3.75
C CYS A 115 -11.44 9.82 4.47
N CYS A 116 -11.51 10.94 3.76
CA CYS A 116 -12.00 12.21 4.29
C CYS A 116 -13.43 12.46 3.79
N ILE A 117 -14.36 12.64 4.74
CA ILE A 117 -15.78 12.86 4.47
C ILE A 117 -16.19 14.19 5.11
N TYR A 118 -16.98 15.01 4.39
CA TYR A 118 -17.54 16.23 4.96
C TYR A 118 -18.50 15.90 6.11
N LYS A 119 -18.40 16.66 7.19
CA LYS A 119 -19.31 16.55 8.32
C LYS A 119 -20.69 17.11 7.98
#